data_AF-A0A8K0JUH8-F1
#
_entry.id   AF-A0A8K0JUH8-F1
#
_cell.length_a   1.000
_cell.length_b   1.000
_cell.length_c   1.000
_cell.angle_alpha   90.00
_cell.angle_beta   90.00
_cell.angle_gamma   90.00
#
_symmetry.space_group_name_H-M   'P 1'
#
loop_
_entity.id
_entity.type
_entity.pdbx_description
1 polymer ?
#
loop_
_entity_poly.entity_id
_entity_poly.type
_entity_poly.pdbx_seq_one_letter_code
_entity_poly.pdbx_strand_id
1 'polypeptide(L)'
;MPGITLLGRRWQAASDDFVIPASIDAIFRATLVLICYVIYRLYPSWDCFDQDVADDETWSGRNGIRALLALCSILLLSEVIAAVLLAGESSKGGIMDVHARRFVSPLLAFR
;
A
#
# COMPACT_ATOMS: atom_id res chain seq x y z
N MET A 1 0.36 29.61 -4.56
CA MET A 1 0.08 28.22 -5.02
C MET A 1 -1.30 27.81 -4.50
N PRO A 2 -2.14 27.15 -5.31
CA PRO A 2 -3.44 26.68 -4.85
C PRO A 2 -3.24 25.63 -3.75
N GLY A 3 -4.02 25.74 -2.67
CA GLY A 3 -3.94 24.84 -1.53
C GLY A 3 -5.32 24.29 -1.22
N ILE A 4 -5.38 23.00 -0.88
CA ILE A 4 -6.61 22.32 -0.50
C ILE A 4 -6.79 22.48 1.01
N THR A 5 -8.00 22.77 1.47
CA THR A 5 -8.28 22.91 2.90
C THR A 5 -8.96 21.63 3.37
N LEU A 6 -8.26 20.82 4.16
CA LEU A 6 -8.75 19.55 4.70
C LEU A 6 -8.40 19.49 6.20
N LEU A 7 -9.33 19.01 7.02
CA LEU A 7 -9.16 18.88 8.48
C LEU A 7 -8.74 20.17 9.18
N GLY A 8 -9.24 21.33 8.71
CA GLY A 8 -8.94 22.64 9.30
C GLY A 8 -7.54 23.19 9.01
N ARG A 9 -6.73 22.50 8.19
CA ARG A 9 -5.40 22.96 7.76
C ARG A 9 -5.38 23.21 6.25
N ARG A 10 -4.65 24.25 5.82
CA ARG A 10 -4.41 24.55 4.40
C ARG A 10 -3.20 23.76 3.93
N TRP A 11 -3.44 22.73 3.13
CA TRP A 11 -2.43 21.88 2.52
C TRP A 11 -1.96 22.54 1.23
N GLN A 12 -0.68 22.91 1.16
CA GLN A 12 -0.07 23.36 -0.09
C GLN A 12 0.13 22.11 -0.94
N ALA A 13 -0.49 22.06 -2.13
CA ALA A 13 -0.47 20.89 -3.00
C ALA A 13 0.94 20.46 -3.48
N ALA A 14 1.97 21.26 -3.18
CA ALA A 14 3.37 21.07 -3.58
C ALA A 14 4.38 21.12 -2.41
N SER A 15 3.90 21.06 -1.14
CA SER A 15 4.80 21.03 0.04
C SER A 15 4.63 19.77 0.89
N ASP A 16 3.48 19.09 0.77
CA ASP A 16 3.19 17.81 1.44
C ASP A 16 3.09 16.71 0.37
N ASP A 17 4.17 16.60 -0.44
CA ASP A 17 4.19 15.90 -1.72
C ASP A 17 3.76 14.43 -1.65
N PHE A 18 3.84 13.80 -0.48
CA PHE A 18 3.47 12.40 -0.32
C PHE A 18 2.22 12.16 0.53
N VAL A 19 1.67 13.16 1.22
CA VAL A 19 0.50 12.94 2.09
C VAL A 19 -0.73 12.56 1.28
N ILE A 20 -1.05 13.34 0.24
CA ILE A 20 -2.23 13.12 -0.60
C ILE A 20 -2.05 11.85 -1.47
N PRO A 21 -0.91 11.67 -2.19
CA PRO A 21 -0.71 10.45 -2.96
C PRO A 21 -0.71 9.17 -2.11
N ALA A 22 -0.04 9.18 -0.95
CA ALA A 22 0.05 7.99 -0.10
C ALA A 22 -1.27 7.68 0.63
N SER A 23 -2.07 8.69 0.98
CA SER A 23 -3.40 8.45 1.55
C SER A 23 -4.36 7.85 0.52
N ILE A 24 -4.34 8.33 -0.73
CA ILE A 24 -5.13 7.74 -1.82
C ILE A 24 -4.68 6.30 -2.10
N ASP A 25 -3.36 6.06 -2.18
CA ASP A 25 -2.79 4.74 -2.39
C ASP A 25 -3.18 3.77 -1.27
N ALA A 26 -3.12 4.20 -0.01
CA ALA A 26 -3.55 3.40 1.14
C ALA A 26 -5.03 2.98 1.05
N ILE A 27 -5.92 3.89 0.63
CA ILE A 27 -7.36 3.59 0.47
C ILE A 27 -7.58 2.56 -0.64
N PHE A 28 -6.92 2.73 -1.79
CA PHE A 28 -7.01 1.78 -2.91
C PHE A 28 -6.50 0.39 -2.50
N ARG A 29 -5.33 0.33 -1.86
CA ARG A 29 -4.73 -0.93 -1.41
C ARG A 29 -5.56 -1.60 -0.32
N ALA A 30 -6.15 -0.84 0.62
CA ALA A 30 -7.10 -1.38 1.60
C ALA A 30 -8.33 -2.00 0.93
N THR A 31 -8.83 -1.39 -0.15
CA THR A 31 -9.94 -1.94 -0.93
C THR A 31 -9.54 -3.27 -1.60
N LEU A 32 -8.32 -3.35 -2.14
CA LEU A 32 -7.79 -4.59 -2.72
C LEU A 32 -7.62 -5.70 -1.68
N VAL A 33 -7.16 -5.37 -0.46
CA VAL A 33 -7.10 -6.33 0.66
C VAL A 33 -8.48 -6.89 0.96
N LEU A 34 -9.52 -6.05 0.98
CA LEU A 34 -10.89 -6.48 1.20
C LEU A 34 -11.40 -7.41 0.09
N ILE A 35 -11.10 -7.09 -1.17
CA ILE A 35 -11.43 -7.96 -2.32
C ILE A 35 -10.71 -9.30 -2.19
N CYS A 36 -9.41 -9.32 -1.91
CA CYS A 36 -8.66 -10.56 -1.69
C CYS A 36 -9.25 -11.38 -0.54
N TYR A 37 -9.66 -10.74 0.56
CA TYR A 37 -10.32 -11.43 1.67
C TYR A 37 -11.65 -12.08 1.26
N VAL A 38 -12.48 -11.35 0.50
CA VAL A 38 -13.75 -11.87 -0.01
C VAL A 38 -13.50 -13.07 -0.94
N ILE A 39 -12.54 -12.95 -1.87
CA ILE A 39 -12.16 -14.06 -2.75
C ILE A 39 -11.68 -15.26 -1.93
N TYR A 40 -10.82 -15.06 -0.93
CA TYR A 40 -10.34 -16.13 -0.05
C TYR A 40 -11.49 -16.88 0.62
N ARG A 41 -12.51 -16.16 1.08
CA ARG A 41 -13.68 -16.73 1.77
C ARG A 41 -14.64 -17.45 0.84
N LEU A 42 -14.76 -17.01 -0.41
CA LEU A 42 -15.61 -17.62 -1.43
C LEU A 42 -14.94 -18.76 -2.19
N TYR A 43 -13.60 -18.79 -2.22
CA TYR A 43 -12.82 -19.82 -2.90
C TYR A 43 -13.15 -21.27 -2.48
N PRO A 44 -13.46 -21.60 -1.21
CA PRO A 44 -13.84 -22.95 -0.81
C PRO A 44 -15.18 -23.41 -1.42
N SER A 45 -16.07 -22.49 -1.78
CA SER A 45 -17.39 -22.77 -2.37
C SER A 45 -17.39 -22.83 -3.90
N TRP A 46 -16.21 -22.72 -4.53
CA TRP A 46 -16.08 -22.94 -5.96
C TRP A 46 -15.85 -24.42 -6.23
N ASP A 47 -16.95 -25.16 -6.41
CA ASP A 47 -16.96 -26.60 -6.77
C ASP A 47 -16.38 -26.85 -8.19
N CYS A 48 -16.03 -25.80 -8.92
CA CYS A 48 -15.63 -25.87 -10.33
C CYS A 48 -14.22 -26.43 -10.58
N PHE A 49 -13.40 -26.63 -9.53
CA PHE A 49 -12.00 -27.09 -9.67
C PHE A 49 -11.79 -28.57 -9.36
N ASP A 50 -12.84 -29.31 -8.97
CA ASP A 50 -12.70 -30.65 -8.40
C ASP A 50 -12.80 -31.80 -9.43
N GLN A 51 -13.05 -31.52 -10.72
CA GLN A 51 -13.39 -32.58 -11.67
C GLN A 51 -12.26 -33.05 -12.60
N ASP A 52 -11.14 -32.30 -12.74
CA ASP A 52 -10.10 -32.62 -13.75
C ASP A 52 -8.68 -32.88 -13.20
N VAL A 53 -8.47 -32.89 -11.88
CA VAL A 53 -7.12 -33.13 -11.28
C VAL A 53 -7.18 -34.21 -10.21
N ALA A 54 -7.54 -35.43 -10.62
CA ALA A 54 -7.69 -36.56 -9.70
C ALA A 54 -6.40 -37.37 -9.47
N ASP A 55 -5.34 -37.24 -10.28
CA ASP A 55 -4.35 -38.32 -10.36
C ASP A 55 -2.87 -37.94 -10.18
N ASP A 56 -2.52 -36.82 -9.54
CA ASP A 56 -1.10 -36.60 -9.22
C ASP A 56 -0.87 -35.96 -7.85
N GLU A 57 0.03 -36.54 -7.06
CA GLU A 57 0.48 -36.12 -5.72
C GLU A 57 1.22 -34.76 -5.73
N THR A 58 0.96 -33.93 -6.74
CA THR A 58 1.64 -32.68 -7.03
C THR A 58 0.69 -31.54 -6.67
N TRP A 59 0.81 -31.02 -5.44
CA TRP A 59 0.27 -29.73 -5.00
C TRP A 59 -1.14 -29.42 -5.56
N SER A 60 -2.19 -30.02 -4.99
CA SER A 60 -3.59 -29.70 -5.32
C SER A 60 -3.73 -28.20 -5.61
N GLY A 61 -4.05 -27.83 -6.86
CA GLY A 61 -3.99 -26.43 -7.35
C GLY A 61 -4.77 -25.45 -6.46
N ARG A 62 -5.74 -25.99 -5.72
CA ARG A 62 -6.49 -25.32 -4.66
C ARG A 62 -5.63 -24.81 -3.49
N ASN A 63 -4.65 -25.58 -3.04
CA ASN A 63 -3.69 -25.14 -2.01
C ASN A 63 -2.71 -24.11 -2.56
N GLY A 64 -2.32 -24.21 -3.84
CA GLY A 64 -1.46 -23.23 -4.51
C GLY A 64 -2.11 -21.86 -4.60
N ILE A 65 -3.37 -21.82 -5.06
CA ILE A 65 -4.13 -20.57 -5.16
C ILE A 65 -4.36 -19.94 -3.77
N ARG A 66 -4.66 -20.74 -2.75
CA ARG A 66 -4.78 -20.24 -1.37
C ARG A 66 -3.47 -19.65 -0.84
N ALA A 67 -2.34 -20.31 -1.09
CA ALA A 67 -1.04 -19.82 -0.68
C ALA A 67 -0.66 -18.52 -1.41
N LEU A 68 -0.91 -18.45 -2.71
CA LEU A 68 -0.71 -17.23 -3.51
C LEU A 68 -1.56 -16.08 -2.98
N LEU A 69 -2.85 -16.33 -2.74
CA LEU A 69 -3.78 -15.30 -2.25
C LEU A 69 -3.37 -14.80 -0.85
N ALA A 70 -2.91 -15.70 0.02
CA ALA A 70 -2.36 -15.36 1.32
C ALA A 70 -1.11 -14.47 1.19
N LEU A 71 -0.15 -14.84 0.33
CA LEU A 71 1.06 -14.04 0.07
C LEU A 71 0.71 -12.65 -0.50
N CYS A 72 -0.18 -12.58 -1.48
CA CYS A 72 -0.68 -11.31 -2.02
C CYS A 72 -1.32 -10.45 -0.93
N SER A 73 -2.13 -11.04 -0.04
CA SER A 73 -2.75 -10.30 1.06
C SER A 73 -1.73 -9.73 2.06
N ILE A 74 -0.66 -10.49 2.36
CA ILE A 74 0.43 -10.03 3.24
C ILE A 74 1.18 -8.85 2.60
N LEU A 75 1.51 -8.97 1.31
CA LEU A 75 2.18 -7.90 0.57
C LEU A 75 1.34 -6.62 0.55
N LEU A 76 0.06 -6.72 0.18
CA LEU A 76 -0.85 -5.58 0.17
C LEU A 76 -1.00 -4.94 1.56
N LEU A 77 -1.09 -5.74 2.63
CA LEU A 77 -1.12 -5.20 3.99
C LEU A 77 0.17 -4.46 4.35
N SER A 78 1.33 -5.02 4.01
CA SER A 78 2.62 -4.37 4.26
C SER A 78 2.74 -3.03 3.54
N GLU A 79 2.19 -2.96 2.32
CA GLU A 79 2.15 -1.77 1.49
C GLU A 79 1.21 -0.69 2.06
N VAL A 80 0.03 -1.07 2.57
CA VAL A 80 -0.87 -0.14 3.26
C VAL A 80 -0.19 0.48 4.48
N ILE A 81 0.49 -0.34 5.29
CA ILE A 81 1.23 0.14 6.47
C ILE A 81 2.32 1.13 6.04
N ALA A 82 3.10 0.79 5.01
CA ALA A 82 4.14 1.67 4.49
C ALA A 82 3.56 3.00 3.98
N ALA A 83 2.45 2.98 3.25
CA ALA A 83 1.78 4.18 2.75
C ALA A 83 1.27 5.08 3.90
N VAL A 84 0.70 4.50 4.95
CA VAL A 84 0.26 5.25 6.14
C VAL A 84 1.43 5.85 6.90
N LEU A 85 2.52 5.11 7.08
CA LEU A 85 3.75 5.62 7.70
C LEU A 85 4.36 6.76 6.89
N LEU A 86 4.41 6.62 5.56
CA LEU A 86 4.89 7.64 4.64
C LEU A 86 4.05 8.92 4.71
N ALA A 87 2.72 8.77 4.72
CA ALA A 87 1.80 9.90 4.90
C ALA A 87 2.01 10.57 6.27
N GLY A 88 2.21 9.78 7.32
CA GLY A 88 2.50 10.26 8.67
C GLY A 88 3.79 11.08 8.73
N GLU A 89 4.89 10.55 8.23
CA GLU A 89 6.18 11.26 8.18
C GLU A 89 6.12 12.50 7.27
N SER A 90 5.48 12.39 6.11
CA SER A 90 5.33 13.52 5.19
C SER A 90 4.50 14.65 5.80
N SER A 91 3.48 14.35 6.61
CA SER A 91 2.61 15.36 7.24
C SER A 91 3.29 16.21 8.32
N LYS A 92 4.47 15.76 8.80
CA LYS A 92 5.27 16.51 9.78
C LYS A 92 5.90 17.77 9.18
N GLY A 93 5.85 17.95 7.86
CA GLY A 93 6.29 19.20 7.22
C GLY A 93 7.79 19.48 7.35
N GLY A 94 8.61 18.44 7.55
CA GLY A 94 10.08 18.54 7.66
C GLY A 94 10.76 19.08 6.41
N ILE A 95 10.00 19.39 5.35
CA ILE A 95 10.48 20.10 4.16
C ILE A 95 10.92 21.54 4.48
N MET A 96 10.29 22.16 5.48
CA MET A 96 10.53 23.55 5.86
C MET A 96 11.56 23.69 7.00
N ASP A 97 12.04 22.59 7.58
CA ASP A 97 13.03 22.63 8.65
C ASP A 97 14.44 22.84 8.07
N VAL A 98 14.86 24.11 8.05
CA VAL A 98 16.15 24.55 7.52
C VAL A 98 17.32 23.96 8.32
N HIS A 99 17.15 23.72 9.63
CA HIS A 99 18.21 23.18 10.47
C HIS A 99 18.42 21.68 10.24
N ALA A 100 17.35 20.91 10.09
CA ALA A 100 17.44 19.49 9.76
C ALA A 100 18.05 19.25 8.35
N ARG A 101 17.85 20.19 7.41
CA ARG A 101 18.28 20.07 6.00
C ARG A 101 19.63 20.67 5.67
N ARG A 102 20.37 21.19 6.65
CA ARG A 102 21.67 21.86 6.43
C ARG A 102 22.70 21.01 5.69
N PHE A 103 22.60 19.69 5.75
CA PHE A 103 23.50 18.75 5.08
C PHE A 103 23.00 18.25 3.72
N VAL A 104 21.76 18.55 3.35
CA VAL A 104 21.17 18.11 2.07
C VAL A 104 21.81 18.84 0.89
N SER A 105 21.98 20.16 1.00
CA SER A 105 22.64 20.98 -0.02
C SER A 105 24.10 20.57 -0.30
N PRO A 106 24.97 20.35 0.71
CA PRO A 106 26.33 19.88 0.43
C PRO A 106 26.38 18.45 -0.13
N LEU A 107 25.46 17.55 0.27
CA LEU A 107 25.39 16.19 -0.30
C LEU A 107 24.96 16.18 -1.77
N LEU A 108 23.95 16.98 -2.13
CA LEU A 108 23.43 17.06 -3.51
C LEU A 108 24.38 17.80 -4.45
N ALA A 109 25.14 18.77 -3.93
CA ALA A 109 26.04 19.59 -4.73
C ALA A 109 27.40 18.93 -5.01
N PHE A 110 27.69 17.73 -4.46
CA PHE A 110 29.00 17.07 -4.52
C PHE A 110 30.15 18.09 -4.42
N ARG A 111 30.15 18.86 -3.33
CA ARG A 111 31.18 19.84 -3.03
C ARG A 111 31.93 19.48 -1.76
#